data_AF-A0A1F5PLE8-F1
#
_entry.id   AF-A0A1F5PLE8-F1
#
_cell.length_a   1.000
_cell.length_b   1.000
_cell.length_c   1.000
_cell.angle_alpha   90.00
_cell.angle_beta   90.00
_cell.angle_gamma   90.00
#
_symmetry.space_group_name_H-M   'P 1'
#
loop_
_entity.id
_entity.type
_entity.pdbx_description
1 polymer ?
#
loop_
_entity_poly.entity_id
_entity_poly.type
_entity_poly.pdbx_seq_one_letter_code
_entity_poly.pdbx_strand_id
1 'polypeptide(L)'
;MQLGDQEAQYYAWISGYYFMVNDQKMLEPNNDIDKDGLSNMQEFIMRTNPTLADSDRDNYPDGVEVINDKNPWGAGVMTETQKKLAASIDTNIVANRIAYSAAVSGQTASGTVSGANTFKYDLSRPGKLSVPRLNLQVPLVWSKDPSEFESDLSRGVIHYPGTALPGERGTIYVSGHSSDYFWKKDPYSQVFTKINYLTAGDDIFVEVYGLDSKTYTYRYQVVGSGIYKPDDQLQFIDNSVNKLNLSTCWPIGTSQDRLVVSATEVAL
;
A
#
# COMPACT_ATOMS: atom_id res chain seq x y z
N MET A 1 -2.72 -29.40 -4.76
CA MET A 1 -3.55 -29.03 -3.61
C MET A 1 -4.68 -28.16 -4.15
N GLN A 2 -5.95 -28.49 -3.91
CA GLN A 2 -7.06 -27.65 -4.41
C GLN A 2 -7.12 -26.35 -3.57
N LEU A 3 -7.41 -25.21 -4.18
CA LEU A 3 -7.41 -23.90 -3.52
C LEU A 3 -8.27 -23.84 -2.24
N GLY A 4 -9.34 -24.64 -2.16
CA GLY A 4 -10.23 -24.68 -0.98
C GLY A 4 -9.64 -25.35 0.28
N ASP A 5 -8.63 -26.21 0.14
CA ASP A 5 -8.03 -26.90 1.29
C ASP A 5 -7.08 -25.99 2.08
N GLN A 6 -6.44 -25.04 1.39
CA GLN A 6 -5.44 -24.16 1.97
C GLN A 6 -6.08 -23.06 2.82
N GLU A 7 -7.24 -22.56 2.40
CA GLU A 7 -8.03 -21.57 3.14
C GLU A 7 -8.55 -22.13 4.47
N ALA A 8 -9.09 -23.35 4.46
CA ALA A 8 -9.54 -24.02 5.68
C ALA A 8 -8.38 -24.26 6.66
N GLN A 9 -7.20 -24.65 6.16
CA GLN A 9 -6.00 -24.81 6.98
C GLN A 9 -5.50 -23.49 7.57
N TYR A 10 -5.55 -22.41 6.78
CA TYR A 10 -5.20 -21.07 7.24
C TYR A 10 -6.10 -20.64 8.41
N TYR A 11 -7.43 -20.71 8.25
CA TYR A 11 -8.35 -20.28 9.29
C TYR A 11 -8.28 -21.14 10.55
N ALA A 12 -8.06 -22.45 10.39
CA ALA A 12 -7.80 -23.34 11.51
C ALA A 12 -6.52 -22.94 12.27
N TRP A 13 -5.44 -22.64 11.56
CA TRP A 13 -4.16 -22.23 12.13
C TRP A 13 -4.27 -20.87 12.84
N ILE A 14 -4.78 -19.83 12.17
CA ILE A 14 -4.78 -18.47 12.73
C ILE A 14 -5.70 -18.36 13.95
N SER A 15 -6.81 -19.10 13.98
CA SER A 15 -7.71 -19.14 15.14
C SER A 15 -7.01 -19.59 16.44
N GLY A 16 -5.90 -20.33 16.34
CA GLY A 16 -5.09 -20.76 17.49
C GLY A 16 -4.34 -19.64 18.21
N TYR A 17 -4.10 -18.50 17.56
CA TYR A 17 -3.38 -17.35 18.12
C TYR A 17 -4.32 -16.31 18.74
N TYR A 18 -5.62 -16.40 18.44
CA TYR A 18 -6.61 -15.38 18.72
C TYR A 18 -7.80 -15.97 19.49
N PHE A 19 -7.71 -15.98 20.82
CA PHE A 19 -8.80 -16.43 21.70
C PHE A 19 -9.77 -15.28 22.00
N MET A 20 -11.07 -15.44 21.68
CA MET A 20 -12.13 -14.43 21.90
C MET A 20 -11.99 -13.12 21.09
N VAL A 21 -11.58 -13.22 19.83
CA VAL A 21 -11.56 -12.06 18.93
C VAL A 21 -12.98 -11.72 18.45
N ASN A 22 -13.46 -10.54 18.84
CA ASN A 22 -14.76 -9.99 18.40
C ASN A 22 -14.69 -9.31 17.02
N ASP A 23 -13.50 -9.14 16.46
CA ASP A 23 -13.27 -8.50 15.16
C ASP A 23 -12.63 -9.48 14.17
N GLN A 24 -13.46 -10.05 13.28
CA GLN A 24 -13.01 -10.99 12.27
C GLN A 24 -11.95 -10.41 11.31
N LYS A 25 -11.82 -9.08 11.21
CA LYS A 25 -10.79 -8.42 10.39
C LYS A 25 -9.37 -8.79 10.82
N MET A 26 -9.16 -9.16 12.07
CA MET A 26 -7.86 -9.62 12.56
C MET A 26 -7.44 -10.96 11.94
N LEU A 27 -8.40 -11.78 11.52
CA LEU A 27 -8.13 -13.11 10.96
C LEU A 27 -8.02 -13.09 9.43
N GLU A 28 -7.99 -11.90 8.81
CA GLU A 28 -7.92 -11.79 7.36
C GLU A 28 -6.52 -12.15 6.85
N PRO A 29 -6.39 -12.98 5.79
CA PRO A 29 -5.12 -13.40 5.18
C PRO A 29 -4.12 -12.28 4.89
N ASN A 30 -4.65 -11.10 4.57
CA ASN A 30 -3.86 -9.96 4.10
C ASN A 30 -3.52 -8.96 5.20
N ASN A 31 -4.02 -9.15 6.42
CA ASN A 31 -3.73 -8.25 7.53
C ASN A 31 -2.32 -8.51 8.09
N ASP A 32 -1.66 -7.48 8.60
CA ASP A 32 -0.34 -7.53 9.25
C ASP A 32 -0.50 -6.93 10.65
N ILE A 33 -0.65 -7.82 11.65
CA ILE A 33 -1.14 -7.43 12.98
C ILE A 33 -0.03 -6.87 13.85
N ASP A 34 1.14 -7.49 13.80
CA ASP A 34 2.32 -7.11 14.58
C ASP A 34 3.23 -6.12 13.84
N LYS A 35 2.94 -5.82 12.57
CA LYS A 35 3.52 -4.74 11.76
C LYS A 35 4.98 -4.97 11.43
N ASP A 36 5.34 -6.22 11.24
CA ASP A 36 6.69 -6.65 10.93
C ASP A 36 6.95 -6.74 9.42
N GLY A 37 5.90 -6.58 8.60
CA GLY A 37 5.92 -6.63 7.14
C GLY A 37 5.28 -7.86 6.52
N LEU A 38 5.08 -8.94 7.28
CA LEU A 38 4.42 -10.16 6.82
C LEU A 38 2.92 -10.07 7.11
N SER A 39 2.10 -10.40 6.11
CA SER A 39 0.67 -10.59 6.37
C SER A 39 0.42 -11.94 7.04
N ASN A 40 -0.71 -12.09 7.70
CA ASN A 40 -1.16 -13.34 8.32
C ASN A 40 -1.03 -14.59 7.43
N MET A 41 -1.26 -14.47 6.13
CA MET A 41 -1.05 -15.58 5.18
C MET A 41 0.43 -15.83 4.89
N GLN A 42 1.25 -14.80 4.83
CA GLN A 42 2.70 -14.94 4.69
C GLN A 42 3.31 -15.52 5.97
N GLU A 43 2.80 -15.11 7.13
CA GLU A 43 3.03 -15.71 8.43
C GLU A 43 2.68 -17.21 8.40
N PHE A 44 1.48 -17.58 7.93
CA PHE A 44 1.09 -18.98 7.77
C PHE A 44 2.04 -19.79 6.86
N ILE A 45 2.51 -19.20 5.77
CA ILE A 45 3.44 -19.81 4.80
C ILE A 45 4.82 -20.01 5.44
N MET A 46 5.35 -18.96 6.08
CA MET A 46 6.65 -18.99 6.76
C MET A 46 6.61 -19.72 8.09
N ARG A 47 5.39 -19.99 8.56
CA ARG A 47 4.95 -20.61 9.82
C ARG A 47 4.93 -19.70 11.04
N THR A 48 5.28 -18.41 10.90
CA THR A 48 5.67 -17.44 11.96
C THR A 48 4.49 -17.09 12.86
N ASN A 49 4.72 -16.36 13.95
CA ASN A 49 3.69 -16.03 14.91
C ASN A 49 3.04 -14.69 14.53
N PRO A 50 1.79 -14.67 14.02
CA PRO A 50 1.15 -13.46 13.47
C PRO A 50 0.81 -12.39 14.52
N THR A 51 1.15 -12.63 15.79
CA THR A 51 0.96 -11.69 16.90
C THR A 51 2.28 -11.13 17.45
N LEU A 52 3.42 -11.62 16.94
CA LEU A 52 4.74 -11.27 17.43
C LEU A 52 5.63 -10.93 16.25
N ALA A 53 6.03 -9.66 16.16
CA ALA A 53 6.89 -9.18 15.08
C ALA A 53 8.23 -9.92 14.98
N ASP A 54 8.67 -10.59 16.05
CA ASP A 54 9.90 -11.37 16.15
C ASP A 54 9.52 -12.71 16.81
N SER A 55 9.35 -13.74 15.99
CA SER A 55 8.81 -15.03 16.42
C SER A 55 9.77 -15.83 17.29
N ASP A 56 11.06 -15.77 16.98
CA ASP A 56 12.12 -16.53 17.65
C ASP A 56 12.80 -15.75 18.78
N ARG A 57 12.50 -14.45 18.89
CA ARG A 57 12.95 -13.49 19.90
C ARG A 57 14.45 -13.23 19.85
N ASP A 58 15.03 -13.20 18.65
CA ASP A 58 16.44 -12.91 18.43
C ASP A 58 16.76 -11.41 18.17
N ASN A 59 15.73 -10.56 18.25
CA ASN A 59 15.68 -9.12 17.97
C ASN A 59 15.63 -8.73 16.49
N TYR A 60 15.40 -9.65 15.57
CA TYR A 60 15.12 -9.35 14.17
C TYR A 60 13.65 -9.63 13.85
N PRO A 61 12.90 -8.68 13.26
CA PRO A 61 11.53 -8.96 12.88
C PRO A 61 11.43 -10.00 11.76
N ASP A 62 10.41 -10.86 11.77
CA ASP A 62 10.31 -12.00 10.85
C ASP A 62 10.31 -11.52 9.39
N GLY A 63 9.59 -10.45 9.08
CA GLY A 63 9.58 -9.82 7.76
C GLY A 63 10.96 -9.33 7.31
N VAL A 64 11.76 -8.75 8.23
CA VAL A 64 13.14 -8.32 7.93
C VAL A 64 14.01 -9.54 7.65
N GLU A 65 13.81 -10.62 8.38
CA GLU A 65 14.54 -11.85 8.15
C GLU A 65 14.20 -12.50 6.81
N VAL A 66 12.90 -12.54 6.46
CA VAL A 66 12.42 -13.11 5.20
C VAL A 66 13.02 -12.40 3.99
N ILE A 67 13.09 -11.07 3.99
CA ILE A 67 13.68 -10.32 2.87
C ILE A 67 15.20 -10.45 2.78
N ASN A 68 15.86 -10.92 3.85
CA ASN A 68 17.32 -11.06 3.94
C ASN A 68 17.79 -12.54 3.92
N ASP A 69 16.93 -13.47 3.52
CA ASP A 69 17.18 -14.93 3.52
C ASP A 69 17.61 -15.48 4.91
N LYS A 70 17.21 -14.81 5.99
CA LYS A 70 17.43 -15.21 7.39
C LYS A 70 16.29 -16.09 7.90
N ASN A 71 16.53 -16.77 9.01
CA ASN A 71 15.64 -17.82 9.49
C ASN A 71 14.78 -17.29 10.65
N PRO A 72 13.47 -17.05 10.45
CA PRO A 72 12.57 -16.50 11.49
C PRO A 72 12.16 -17.50 12.57
N TRP A 73 12.99 -18.51 12.81
CA TRP A 73 12.78 -19.65 13.71
C TRP A 73 13.98 -19.94 14.60
N GLY A 74 15.06 -19.21 14.41
CA GLY A 74 16.31 -19.42 15.10
C GLY A 74 17.49 -18.94 14.28
N ALA A 75 18.65 -18.87 14.91
CA ALA A 75 19.87 -18.38 14.30
C ALA A 75 20.20 -18.97 12.91
N GLY A 76 20.63 -18.09 11.98
CA GLY A 76 21.27 -18.48 10.74
C GLY A 76 20.54 -17.99 9.49
N VAL A 77 20.47 -18.86 8.48
CA VAL A 77 19.82 -18.60 7.19
C VAL A 77 18.75 -19.65 6.94
N MET A 78 17.76 -19.34 6.10
CA MET A 78 16.71 -20.30 5.75
C MET A 78 17.29 -21.60 5.17
N THR A 79 16.72 -22.72 5.60
CA THR A 79 16.90 -24.02 4.94
C THR A 79 16.31 -23.98 3.52
N GLU A 80 16.73 -24.90 2.65
CA GLU A 80 16.18 -25.02 1.29
C GLU A 80 14.66 -25.25 1.27
N THR A 81 14.11 -25.89 2.29
CA THR A 81 12.66 -26.05 2.44
C THR A 81 11.98 -24.72 2.73
N GLN A 82 12.54 -23.91 3.64
CA GLN A 82 12.02 -22.58 3.97
C GLN A 82 12.14 -21.62 2.79
N LYS A 83 13.24 -21.64 2.04
CA LYS A 83 13.39 -20.85 0.81
C LYS A 83 12.33 -21.19 -0.24
N LYS A 84 11.96 -22.46 -0.37
CA LYS A 84 10.85 -22.87 -1.27
C LYS A 84 9.49 -22.35 -0.82
N LEU A 85 9.26 -22.22 0.49
CA LEU A 85 8.06 -21.59 1.02
C LEU A 85 8.08 -20.08 0.74
N ALA A 86 9.20 -19.42 1.06
CA ALA A 86 9.43 -18.00 0.83
C ALA A 86 9.37 -17.60 -0.65
N ALA A 87 9.64 -18.53 -1.57
CA ALA A 87 9.56 -18.27 -3.02
C ALA A 87 8.15 -17.84 -3.51
N SER A 88 7.11 -18.13 -2.72
CA SER A 88 5.73 -17.65 -2.99
C SER A 88 5.46 -16.24 -2.45
N ILE A 89 6.38 -15.70 -1.66
CA ILE A 89 6.28 -14.39 -1.03
C ILE A 89 7.01 -13.37 -1.91
N ASP A 90 6.29 -12.33 -2.30
CA ASP A 90 6.90 -11.19 -2.97
C ASP A 90 7.62 -10.34 -1.92
N THR A 91 8.94 -10.51 -1.83
CA THR A 91 9.79 -9.80 -0.85
C THR A 91 9.79 -8.29 -1.07
N ASN A 92 9.39 -7.79 -2.24
CA ASN A 92 9.21 -6.34 -2.45
C ASN A 92 7.96 -5.82 -1.74
N ILE A 93 6.88 -6.61 -1.70
CA ILE A 93 5.67 -6.26 -0.94
C ILE A 93 6.00 -6.21 0.56
N VAL A 94 6.76 -7.20 1.06
CA VAL A 94 7.19 -7.25 2.47
C VAL A 94 8.11 -6.07 2.80
N ALA A 95 9.09 -5.80 1.94
CA ALA A 95 9.97 -4.63 2.02
C ALA A 95 9.20 -3.31 2.12
N ASN A 96 8.18 -3.12 1.28
CA ASN A 96 7.34 -1.92 1.29
C ASN A 96 6.55 -1.79 2.59
N ARG A 97 6.02 -2.89 3.14
CA ARG A 97 5.30 -2.90 4.42
C ARG A 97 6.22 -2.60 5.62
N ILE A 98 7.44 -3.14 5.64
CA ILE A 98 8.46 -2.82 6.66
C ILE A 98 8.81 -1.32 6.64
N ALA A 99 9.03 -0.77 5.44
CA ALA A 99 9.30 0.65 5.30
C ALA A 99 8.12 1.50 5.80
N TYR A 100 6.88 1.06 5.55
CA TYR A 100 5.67 1.67 6.07
C TYR A 100 5.58 1.61 7.61
N SER A 101 5.79 0.44 8.23
CA SER A 101 5.68 0.29 9.69
C SER A 101 6.72 1.13 10.43
N ALA A 102 7.94 1.23 9.89
CA ALA A 102 8.99 2.12 10.40
C ALA A 102 8.60 3.60 10.32
N ALA A 103 8.04 4.04 9.19
CA ALA A 103 7.62 5.42 8.98
C ALA A 103 6.46 5.83 9.91
N VAL A 104 5.52 4.91 10.18
CA VAL A 104 4.33 5.19 10.99
C VAL A 104 4.59 5.07 12.50
N SER A 105 5.51 4.20 12.92
CA SER A 105 5.82 3.98 14.35
C SER A 105 6.89 4.94 14.91
N GLY A 106 7.60 5.66 14.04
CA GLY A 106 8.76 6.47 14.45
C GLY A 106 9.95 5.62 14.94
N GLN A 107 9.90 4.29 14.78
CA GLN A 107 11.00 3.39 15.06
C GLN A 107 11.76 3.07 13.77
N THR A 108 13.07 3.24 13.79
CA THR A 108 13.94 2.81 12.70
C THR A 108 13.85 1.30 12.55
N ALA A 109 13.38 0.79 11.40
CA ALA A 109 13.55 -0.61 11.06
C ALA A 109 15.05 -0.94 11.08
N SER A 110 15.47 -1.76 12.03
CA SER A 110 16.82 -2.32 12.10
C SER A 110 16.95 -3.37 11.01
N GLY A 111 17.33 -2.95 9.80
CA GLY A 111 17.57 -3.86 8.68
C GLY A 111 17.55 -3.13 7.36
N THR A 112 18.62 -3.27 6.57
CA THR A 112 18.68 -2.68 5.23
C THR A 112 17.71 -3.45 4.32
N VAL A 113 16.58 -2.82 3.98
CA VAL A 113 15.60 -3.35 3.04
C VAL A 113 16.17 -3.22 1.63
N SER A 114 16.66 -4.33 1.05
CA SER A 114 17.16 -4.38 -0.33
C SER A 114 16.25 -5.27 -1.19
N GLY A 115 15.00 -4.87 -1.34
CA GLY A 115 14.09 -5.38 -2.37
C GLY A 115 14.44 -4.74 -3.71
N ALA A 116 14.52 -5.54 -4.77
CA ALA A 116 15.04 -5.14 -6.07
C ALA A 116 14.17 -4.08 -6.78
N ASN A 117 14.59 -2.81 -6.75
CA ASN A 117 14.02 -1.74 -7.57
C ASN A 117 14.20 -2.02 -9.07
N THR A 118 13.25 -2.71 -9.71
CA THR A 118 13.19 -2.79 -11.18
C THR A 118 12.96 -1.41 -11.80
N PHE A 119 12.26 -0.51 -11.08
CA PHE A 119 12.00 0.86 -11.49
C PHE A 119 12.77 1.85 -10.61
N LYS A 120 13.65 2.64 -11.22
CA LYS A 120 14.46 3.66 -10.54
C LYS A 120 13.89 5.04 -10.84
N TYR A 121 12.92 5.48 -10.05
CA TYR A 121 12.30 6.82 -10.20
C TYR A 121 13.06 7.91 -9.45
N ASP A 122 13.04 9.11 -10.02
CA ASP A 122 13.43 10.34 -9.36
C ASP A 122 12.25 10.88 -8.53
N LEU A 123 12.14 10.38 -7.30
CA LEU A 123 11.10 10.80 -6.35
C LEU A 123 11.35 12.21 -5.77
N SER A 124 12.46 12.88 -6.11
CA SER A 124 12.68 14.28 -5.74
C SER A 124 11.83 15.23 -6.58
N ARG A 125 11.36 14.76 -7.74
CA ARG A 125 10.50 15.49 -8.66
C ARG A 125 9.07 14.94 -8.62
N PRO A 126 8.03 15.78 -8.48
CA PRO A 126 6.65 15.33 -8.58
C PRO A 126 6.39 14.65 -9.92
N GLY A 127 5.64 13.57 -9.93
CA GLY A 127 5.02 13.02 -11.14
C GLY A 127 3.84 13.88 -11.62
N LYS A 128 3.04 13.34 -12.53
CA LYS A 128 1.81 13.98 -13.01
C LYS A 128 0.65 12.99 -13.04
N LEU A 129 -0.46 13.36 -12.41
CA LEU A 129 -1.73 12.65 -12.51
C LEU A 129 -2.63 13.38 -13.52
N SER A 130 -3.20 12.65 -14.48
CA SER A 130 -4.12 13.18 -15.47
C SER A 130 -5.41 12.37 -15.51
N VAL A 131 -6.55 13.05 -15.46
CA VAL A 131 -7.89 12.45 -15.55
C VAL A 131 -8.68 13.19 -16.63
N PRO A 132 -8.60 12.75 -17.91
CA PRO A 132 -9.17 13.48 -19.04
C PRO A 132 -10.67 13.75 -18.91
N ARG A 133 -11.42 12.79 -18.38
CA ARG A 133 -12.87 12.89 -18.13
C ARG A 133 -13.27 14.11 -17.29
N LEU A 134 -12.36 14.56 -16.42
CA LEU A 134 -12.55 15.68 -15.49
C LEU A 134 -11.81 16.95 -15.94
N ASN A 135 -11.09 16.92 -17.07
CA ASN A 135 -10.13 17.95 -17.47
C ASN A 135 -9.12 18.28 -16.35
N LEU A 136 -8.65 17.24 -15.65
CA LEU A 136 -7.77 17.36 -14.49
C LEU A 136 -6.35 16.95 -14.88
N GLN A 137 -5.39 17.83 -14.61
CA GLN A 137 -3.95 17.55 -14.72
C GLN A 137 -3.25 18.22 -13.54
N VAL A 138 -2.61 17.43 -12.69
CA VAL A 138 -2.02 17.94 -11.43
C VAL A 138 -0.71 17.25 -11.09
N PRO A 139 0.19 17.93 -10.36
CA PRO A 139 1.38 17.29 -9.83
C PRO A 139 1.03 16.13 -8.88
N LEU A 140 1.70 15.00 -9.04
CA LEU A 140 1.68 13.88 -8.10
C LEU A 140 2.92 13.98 -7.21
N VAL A 141 2.73 14.48 -6.00
CA VAL A 141 3.77 14.70 -5.01
C VAL A 141 4.05 13.40 -4.27
N TRP A 142 5.31 12.98 -4.25
CA TRP A 142 5.78 11.83 -3.47
C TRP A 142 5.96 12.26 -2.02
N SER A 143 4.92 12.14 -1.22
CA SER A 143 5.01 12.47 0.19
C SER A 143 5.89 11.45 0.91
N LYS A 144 6.70 11.92 1.87
CA LYS A 144 7.64 11.07 2.61
C LYS A 144 7.10 10.66 3.97
N ASP A 145 6.30 11.53 4.58
CA ASP A 145 5.83 11.38 5.95
C ASP A 145 4.40 11.91 6.09
N PRO A 146 3.49 11.19 6.78
CA PRO A 146 2.13 11.67 7.08
C PRO A 146 2.05 13.06 7.71
N SER A 147 3.05 13.47 8.50
CA SER A 147 3.13 14.80 9.10
C SER A 147 3.32 15.93 8.08
N GLU A 148 3.80 15.61 6.87
CA GLU A 148 4.00 16.57 5.76
C GLU A 148 2.78 16.68 4.84
N PHE A 149 1.73 15.85 5.01
CA PHE A 149 0.60 15.75 4.08
C PHE A 149 -0.08 17.08 3.80
N GLU A 150 -0.35 17.90 4.82
CA GLU A 150 -0.99 19.20 4.63
C GLU A 150 -0.12 20.15 3.79
N SER A 151 1.20 20.11 3.98
CA SER A 151 2.12 20.90 3.16
C SER A 151 2.26 20.35 1.74
N ASP A 152 2.20 19.04 1.57
CA ASP A 152 2.36 18.37 0.28
C ASP A 152 1.11 18.50 -0.60
N LEU A 153 -0.07 18.42 0.00
CA LEU A 153 -1.35 18.62 -0.66
C LEU A 153 -1.50 20.05 -1.21
N SER A 154 -0.79 21.03 -0.63
CA SER A 154 -0.75 22.40 -1.19
C SER A 154 0.06 22.53 -2.49
N ARG A 155 0.73 21.44 -2.91
CA ARG A 155 1.54 21.37 -4.13
C ARG A 155 0.97 20.45 -5.20
N GLY A 156 -0.14 19.75 -4.91
CA GLY A 156 -0.79 18.86 -5.87
C GLY A 156 -1.64 17.79 -5.18
N VAL A 157 -1.65 16.60 -5.75
CA VAL A 157 -2.14 15.38 -5.08
C VAL A 157 -0.95 14.64 -4.51
N ILE A 158 -1.14 13.91 -3.42
CA ILE A 158 -0.05 13.17 -2.78
C ILE A 158 -0.17 11.69 -3.08
N HIS A 159 0.92 11.05 -3.45
CA HIS A 159 1.09 9.62 -3.27
C HIS A 159 1.25 9.34 -1.78
N TYR A 160 0.53 8.35 -1.25
CA TYR A 160 0.72 7.93 0.12
C TYR A 160 2.04 7.16 0.24
N PRO A 161 2.96 7.62 1.12
CA PRO A 161 4.23 6.93 1.35
C PRO A 161 3.99 5.47 1.74
N GLY A 162 4.78 4.57 1.16
CA GLY A 162 4.71 3.13 1.42
C GLY A 162 3.67 2.37 0.58
N THR A 163 2.81 3.05 -0.18
CA THR A 163 1.97 2.39 -1.18
C THR A 163 2.75 2.13 -2.47
N ALA A 164 2.28 1.21 -3.32
CA ALA A 164 3.01 0.82 -4.53
C ALA A 164 3.33 2.05 -5.39
N LEU A 165 4.46 2.01 -6.10
CA LEU A 165 4.78 2.98 -7.14
C LEU A 165 4.18 2.52 -8.49
N PRO A 166 4.00 3.44 -9.44
CA PRO A 166 3.55 3.06 -10.79
C PRO A 166 4.38 1.94 -11.40
N GLY A 167 3.74 0.91 -11.94
CA GLY A 167 4.40 -0.26 -12.52
C GLY A 167 4.85 -1.33 -11.50
N GLU A 168 4.79 -1.06 -10.20
CA GLU A 168 4.98 -2.08 -9.18
C GLU A 168 3.68 -2.87 -8.96
N ARG A 169 3.84 -4.10 -8.49
CA ARG A 169 2.71 -4.89 -8.04
C ARG A 169 2.17 -4.31 -6.74
N GLY A 170 0.86 -4.07 -6.68
CA GLY A 170 0.19 -3.52 -5.52
C GLY A 170 -0.73 -2.35 -5.86
N THR A 171 -1.21 -1.69 -4.80
CA THR A 171 -2.10 -0.54 -4.89
C THR A 171 -1.33 0.75 -4.68
N ILE A 172 -1.37 1.62 -5.67
CA ILE A 172 -0.95 3.01 -5.59
C ILE A 172 -2.10 3.77 -4.96
N TYR A 173 -1.86 4.50 -3.87
CA TYR A 173 -2.91 5.29 -3.23
C TYR A 173 -2.57 6.77 -3.32
N VAL A 174 -3.49 7.55 -3.89
CA VAL A 174 -3.30 8.98 -4.13
C VAL A 174 -4.39 9.78 -3.44
N SER A 175 -4.02 10.72 -2.57
CA SER A 175 -4.93 11.65 -1.91
C SER A 175 -4.97 13.01 -2.58
N GLY A 176 -6.13 13.64 -2.56
CA GLY A 176 -6.29 15.05 -2.91
C GLY A 176 -7.43 15.69 -2.12
N HIS A 177 -7.38 17.00 -1.93
CA HIS A 177 -8.43 17.72 -1.22
C HIS A 177 -9.76 17.75 -2.00
N SER A 178 -10.86 17.57 -1.28
CA SER A 178 -12.23 17.83 -1.74
C SER A 178 -12.68 19.27 -1.44
N SER A 179 -11.99 19.96 -0.55
CA SER A 179 -12.30 21.32 -0.10
C SER A 179 -11.24 21.77 0.90
N ASP A 180 -10.91 23.06 0.90
CA ASP A 180 -10.19 23.74 1.99
C ASP A 180 -10.98 25.00 2.39
N TYR A 181 -10.55 25.67 3.45
CA TYR A 181 -11.16 26.91 3.93
C TYR A 181 -11.18 27.98 2.84
N PHE A 182 -12.32 28.64 2.65
CA PHE A 182 -12.53 29.62 1.57
C PHE A 182 -11.57 30.81 1.56
N TRP A 183 -10.84 31.05 2.66
CA TRP A 183 -9.82 32.10 2.78
C TRP A 183 -8.40 31.66 2.39
N LYS A 184 -8.12 30.36 2.31
CA LYS A 184 -6.85 29.83 1.79
C LYS A 184 -6.91 29.79 0.27
N LYS A 185 -6.05 30.58 -0.39
CA LYS A 185 -5.87 30.55 -1.85
C LYS A 185 -4.93 29.41 -2.25
N ASP A 186 -5.31 28.18 -1.94
CA ASP A 186 -4.60 26.99 -2.38
C ASP A 186 -5.20 26.49 -3.71
N PRO A 187 -4.42 26.45 -4.81
CA PRO A 187 -4.91 26.01 -6.11
C PRO A 187 -5.37 24.54 -6.14
N TYR A 188 -4.97 23.72 -5.16
CA TYR A 188 -5.30 22.29 -5.07
C TYR A 188 -6.32 21.96 -3.97
N SER A 189 -6.81 22.96 -3.24
CA SER A 189 -7.86 22.81 -2.21
C SER A 189 -9.13 22.08 -2.65
N GLN A 190 -9.41 22.04 -3.94
CA GLN A 190 -10.59 21.40 -4.52
C GLN A 190 -10.25 20.37 -5.61
N VAL A 191 -8.99 19.92 -5.66
CA VAL A 191 -8.44 19.12 -6.75
C VAL A 191 -9.24 17.85 -7.04
N PHE A 192 -9.76 17.20 -6.00
CA PHE A 192 -10.52 15.95 -6.11
C PHE A 192 -12.02 16.11 -5.83
N THR A 193 -12.56 17.33 -5.85
CA THR A 193 -14.02 17.57 -5.73
C THR A 193 -14.88 16.79 -6.73
N LYS A 194 -14.30 16.42 -7.89
CA LYS A 194 -15.03 15.85 -9.03
C LYS A 194 -14.74 14.37 -9.28
N ILE A 195 -13.91 13.71 -8.46
CA ILE A 195 -13.59 12.29 -8.71
C ILE A 195 -14.82 11.39 -8.55
N ASN A 196 -15.86 11.84 -7.85
CA ASN A 196 -17.16 11.16 -7.73
C ASN A 196 -17.93 11.05 -9.05
N TYR A 197 -17.55 11.80 -10.10
CA TYR A 197 -18.15 11.69 -11.43
C TYR A 197 -17.46 10.64 -12.32
N LEU A 198 -16.39 10.02 -11.84
CA LEU A 198 -15.74 8.92 -12.55
C LEU A 198 -16.59 7.66 -12.49
N THR A 199 -16.64 6.96 -13.60
CA THR A 199 -17.40 5.73 -13.81
C THR A 199 -16.50 4.66 -14.40
N ALA A 200 -16.93 3.40 -14.28
CA ALA A 200 -16.17 2.28 -14.82
C ALA A 200 -15.87 2.51 -16.32
N GLY A 201 -14.60 2.40 -16.70
CA GLY A 201 -14.14 2.65 -18.06
C GLY A 201 -13.42 3.98 -18.27
N ASP A 202 -13.54 4.96 -17.36
CA ASP A 202 -12.83 6.24 -17.46
C ASP A 202 -11.31 6.05 -17.28
N ASP A 203 -10.52 6.74 -18.10
CA ASP A 203 -9.05 6.66 -18.07
C ASP A 203 -8.42 7.60 -17.04
N ILE A 204 -7.36 7.11 -16.39
CA ILE A 204 -6.46 7.85 -15.52
C ILE A 204 -5.02 7.56 -15.97
N PHE A 205 -4.20 8.60 -16.10
CA PHE A 205 -2.80 8.46 -16.47
C PHE A 205 -1.89 8.94 -15.34
N VAL A 206 -0.86 8.16 -15.05
CA VAL A 206 0.21 8.52 -14.11
C VAL A 206 1.53 8.58 -14.88
N GLU A 207 2.15 9.75 -14.88
CA GLU A 207 3.46 10.00 -15.46
C GLU A 207 4.50 10.13 -14.35
N VAL A 208 5.58 9.35 -14.45
CA VAL A 208 6.70 9.35 -13.51
C VAL A 208 8.03 9.43 -14.26
N TYR A 209 9.06 9.87 -13.56
CA TYR A 209 10.34 10.23 -14.16
C TYR A 209 11.43 9.34 -13.59
N GLY A 210 12.18 8.69 -14.46
CA GLY A 210 13.28 7.81 -14.08
C GLY A 210 14.57 8.58 -13.79
N LEU A 211 15.41 8.01 -12.92
CA LEU A 211 16.81 8.42 -12.74
C LEU A 211 17.64 8.25 -14.03
N ASP A 212 17.14 7.45 -14.97
CA ASP A 212 17.67 7.30 -16.33
C ASP A 212 17.24 8.43 -17.29
N SER A 213 16.61 9.48 -16.77
CA SER A 213 16.05 10.61 -17.53
C SER A 213 14.90 10.24 -18.49
N LYS A 214 14.34 9.02 -18.40
CA LYS A 214 13.16 8.65 -19.17
C LYS A 214 11.88 9.04 -18.44
N THR A 215 10.83 9.23 -19.22
CA THR A 215 9.47 9.40 -18.70
C THR A 215 8.71 8.10 -18.90
N TYR A 216 8.08 7.61 -17.85
CA TYR A 216 7.24 6.43 -17.86
C TYR A 216 5.79 6.88 -17.69
N THR A 217 4.89 6.35 -18.52
CA THR A 217 3.46 6.65 -18.45
C THR A 217 2.71 5.36 -18.24
N TYR A 218 1.81 5.37 -17.25
CA TYR A 218 0.97 4.25 -16.89
C TYR A 218 -0.48 4.64 -17.08
N ARG A 219 -1.26 3.75 -17.68
CA ARG A 219 -2.68 3.95 -17.92
C ARG A 219 -3.47 3.04 -16.99
N TYR A 220 -4.43 3.62 -16.29
CA TYR A 220 -5.36 2.94 -15.42
C TYR A 220 -6.78 3.20 -15.90
N GLN A 221 -7.65 2.22 -15.77
CA GLN A 221 -9.05 2.35 -16.10
C GLN A 221 -9.89 2.15 -14.84
N VAL A 222 -10.80 3.09 -14.57
CA VAL A 222 -11.68 3.05 -13.40
C VAL A 222 -12.54 1.78 -13.44
N VAL A 223 -12.66 1.12 -12.29
CA VAL A 223 -13.49 -0.07 -12.10
C VAL A 223 -14.67 0.17 -11.16
N GLY A 224 -14.58 1.17 -10.29
CA GLY A 224 -15.67 1.54 -9.37
C GLY A 224 -15.24 2.50 -8.28
N SER A 225 -16.12 2.73 -7.31
CA SER A 225 -15.84 3.56 -6.14
C SER A 225 -16.53 3.04 -4.89
N GLY A 226 -16.02 3.44 -3.73
CA GLY A 226 -16.55 3.08 -2.42
C GLY A 226 -16.40 4.23 -1.41
N ILE A 227 -17.18 4.18 -0.34
CA ILE A 227 -17.10 5.11 0.79
C ILE A 227 -16.61 4.34 2.01
N TYR A 228 -15.60 4.89 2.68
CA TYR A 228 -14.89 4.23 3.77
C TYR A 228 -14.72 5.18 4.96
N LYS A 229 -14.53 4.63 6.16
CA LYS A 229 -14.10 5.44 7.30
C LYS A 229 -12.63 5.86 7.11
N PRO A 230 -12.20 7.02 7.64
CA PRO A 230 -10.83 7.51 7.43
C PRO A 230 -9.74 6.54 7.87
N ASP A 231 -10.00 5.75 8.91
CA ASP A 231 -9.15 4.73 9.51
C ASP A 231 -9.42 3.32 8.97
N ASP A 232 -10.33 3.15 8.01
CA ASP A 232 -10.67 1.85 7.46
C ASP A 232 -9.60 1.37 6.48
N GLN A 233 -8.88 0.31 6.85
CA GLN A 233 -7.85 -0.28 6.01
C GLN A 233 -8.40 -0.89 4.72
N LEU A 234 -9.72 -1.16 4.64
CA LEU A 234 -10.36 -1.63 3.40
C LEU A 234 -10.11 -0.69 2.20
N GLN A 235 -9.82 0.58 2.45
CA GLN A 235 -9.44 1.56 1.42
C GLN A 235 -8.19 1.16 0.64
N PHE A 236 -7.29 0.39 1.26
CA PHE A 236 -5.99 0.02 0.70
C PHE A 236 -5.95 -1.44 0.24
N ILE A 237 -7.05 -2.20 0.39
CA ILE A 237 -7.07 -3.61 0.06
C ILE A 237 -6.92 -3.83 -1.45
N ASP A 238 -5.99 -4.72 -1.76
CA ASP A 238 -5.63 -5.13 -3.11
C ASP A 238 -5.93 -6.61 -3.34
N ASN A 239 -6.66 -6.89 -4.41
CA ASN A 239 -6.92 -8.24 -4.93
C ASN A 239 -6.37 -8.39 -6.37
N SER A 240 -5.62 -7.40 -6.85
CA SER A 240 -5.18 -7.26 -8.23
C SER A 240 -3.67 -7.07 -8.32
N VAL A 241 -3.12 -7.19 -9.53
CA VAL A 241 -1.67 -7.12 -9.71
C VAL A 241 -1.18 -5.68 -9.62
N ASN A 242 -1.82 -4.73 -10.31
CA ASN A 242 -1.45 -3.31 -10.35
C ASN A 242 -2.72 -2.43 -10.27
N LYS A 243 -2.93 -1.72 -9.16
CA LYS A 243 -4.14 -0.94 -8.86
C LYS A 243 -3.80 0.51 -8.55
N LEU A 244 -4.74 1.42 -8.83
CA LEU A 244 -4.68 2.82 -8.45
C LEU A 244 -5.96 3.20 -7.71
N ASN A 245 -5.82 3.78 -6.52
CA ASN A 245 -6.89 4.36 -5.74
C ASN A 245 -6.72 5.88 -5.67
N LEU A 246 -7.74 6.62 -6.06
CA LEU A 246 -7.84 8.08 -5.85
C LEU A 246 -8.79 8.33 -4.68
N SER A 247 -8.33 9.06 -3.67
CA SER A 247 -9.07 9.27 -2.41
C SER A 247 -9.27 10.74 -2.09
N THR A 248 -10.45 11.08 -1.59
CA THR A 248 -10.75 12.41 -1.07
C THR A 248 -11.71 12.34 0.11
N CYS A 249 -11.84 13.44 0.87
CA CYS A 249 -12.79 13.49 1.98
C CYS A 249 -14.23 13.49 1.49
N TRP A 250 -15.11 12.87 2.26
CA TRP A 250 -16.52 12.71 1.92
C TRP A 250 -17.44 12.88 3.14
N PRO A 251 -18.64 13.46 2.98
CA PRO A 251 -19.08 14.30 1.85
C PRO A 251 -18.16 15.51 1.61
N ILE A 252 -18.24 16.09 0.41
CA ILE A 252 -17.49 17.32 0.06
C ILE A 252 -17.71 18.39 1.14
N GLY A 253 -16.64 19.02 1.63
CA GLY A 253 -16.72 20.00 2.71
C GLY A 253 -16.59 19.42 4.12
N THR A 254 -16.48 18.10 4.26
CA THR A 254 -16.32 17.41 5.55
C THR A 254 -15.08 16.51 5.54
N SER A 255 -14.74 15.91 6.68
CA SER A 255 -13.67 14.90 6.81
C SER A 255 -14.17 13.55 7.34
N GLN A 256 -15.49 13.37 7.38
CA GLN A 256 -16.17 12.26 8.07
C GLN A 256 -15.78 10.90 7.51
N ASP A 257 -15.81 10.78 6.18
CA ASP A 257 -15.53 9.57 5.43
C ASP A 257 -14.52 9.87 4.33
N ARG A 258 -14.20 8.84 3.56
CA ARG A 258 -13.36 8.90 2.37
C ARG A 258 -14.12 8.32 1.19
N LEU A 259 -14.17 9.08 0.10
CA LEU A 259 -14.55 8.55 -1.20
C LEU A 259 -13.28 8.04 -1.88
N VAL A 260 -13.27 6.76 -2.24
CA VAL A 260 -12.16 6.13 -2.95
C VAL A 260 -12.64 5.63 -4.32
N VAL A 261 -12.02 6.11 -5.38
CA VAL A 261 -12.21 5.63 -6.76
C VAL A 261 -11.08 4.66 -7.08
N SER A 262 -11.43 3.43 -7.44
CA SER A 262 -10.47 2.39 -7.78
C SER A 262 -10.36 2.22 -9.29
N ALA A 263 -9.14 2.00 -9.76
CA ALA A 263 -8.79 1.74 -11.15
C ALA A 263 -7.72 0.63 -11.23
N THR A 264 -7.66 -0.09 -12.34
CA THR A 264 -6.65 -1.14 -12.60
C THR A 264 -5.79 -0.76 -13.79
N GLU A 265 -4.51 -1.14 -13.77
CA GLU A 265 -3.61 -0.87 -14.89
C GLU A 265 -4.06 -1.60 -16.16
N VAL A 266 -3.96 -0.93 -17.29
CA VAL A 266 -4.23 -1.46 -18.64
C VAL A 266 -3.10 -1.05 -19.57
N ALA A 267 -2.92 -1.80 -20.66
CA ALA A 267 -1.94 -1.44 -21.68
C ALA A 267 -2.25 -0.06 -22.28
N LEU A 268 -1.18 0.70 -22.57
CA LEU A 268 -1.26 1.98 -23.29
C LEU A 268 -1.82 1.80 -24.70
#